data_AF-A0A852AEZ3-F1
#
_entry.id   AF-A0A852AEZ3-F1
#
_cell.length_a   1.000
_cell.length_b   1.000
_cell.length_c   1.000
_cell.angle_alpha   90.00
_cell.angle_beta   90.00
_cell.angle_gamma   90.00
#
_symmetry.space_group_name_H-M   'P 1'
#
loop_
_entity.id
_entity.type
_entity.pdbx_description
1 polymer ?
#
loop_
_entity_poly.entity_id
_entity_poly.type
_entity_poly.pdbx_seq_one_letter_code
_entity_poly.pdbx_strand_id
1 'polypeptide(L)'
;QFLSLCAPLTQEHPEVLPFLSARHLRAHPAFRGSAEFRNILGRLLRRVRGRRRKVYVYINELCTVLKARALRRRLPLHALPAATPRQTSANQCPDGASHAPSQYPSAPSQHPGNSSQYPSAPSQYPSAPSQHPGAPSQPPEPSGRRAGGSRRQIRHLEHLLRVYAGEIRRLQERELDLAELDSADSPYLQENRLKRRMMRIFRRLCQLKDCSSLTGRVLEQRIRFRGTRYPEVNRSIERFINRPDAFPDYSDILREIRGASARHRLGLGRRQMENMAQEAFREVGNRLQERRHLDLVYNFGSHLTDEYRPG
;
A
#
# COMPACT_ATOMS: atom_id res chain seq x y z
N GLN A 1 8.99 -32.95 20.34
CA GLN A 1 10.37 -32.74 19.83
C GLN A 1 10.77 -31.26 19.84
N PHE A 2 10.46 -30.42 18.83
CA PHE A 2 11.02 -29.04 18.78
C PHE A 2 10.75 -28.19 20.04
N LEU A 3 9.52 -28.21 20.57
CA LEU A 3 9.18 -27.51 21.81
C LEU A 3 10.00 -27.99 23.02
N SER A 4 10.20 -29.31 23.20
CA SER A 4 10.99 -29.82 24.33
C SER A 4 12.49 -29.57 24.19
N LEU A 5 13.00 -29.34 22.98
CA LEU A 5 14.36 -28.85 22.76
C LEU A 5 14.50 -27.35 23.11
N CYS A 6 13.43 -26.57 22.95
CA CYS A 6 13.41 -25.14 23.26
C CYS A 6 13.11 -24.86 24.74
N ALA A 7 12.36 -25.72 25.43
CA ALA A 7 11.95 -25.53 26.83
C ALA A 7 13.11 -25.23 27.80
N PRO A 8 14.21 -26.02 27.86
CA PRO A 8 15.36 -25.70 28.72
C PRO A 8 16.23 -24.54 28.19
N LEU A 9 15.82 -23.87 27.11
CA LEU A 9 16.49 -22.71 26.51
C LEU A 9 15.60 -21.45 26.52
N THR A 10 14.39 -21.54 27.08
CA THR A 10 13.40 -20.45 27.18
C THR A 10 12.84 -20.35 28.60
N GLN A 11 13.65 -20.69 29.61
CA GLN A 11 13.26 -20.68 31.02
C GLN A 11 12.94 -19.27 31.54
N GLU A 12 13.60 -18.24 30.98
CA GLU A 12 13.34 -16.83 31.25
C GLU A 12 11.98 -16.35 30.68
N HIS A 13 11.43 -17.07 29.69
CA HIS A 13 10.25 -16.70 28.91
C HIS A 13 9.34 -17.92 28.63
N PRO A 14 8.76 -18.56 29.67
CA PRO A 14 7.96 -19.77 29.54
C PRO A 14 6.71 -19.59 28.64
N GLU A 15 6.16 -18.38 28.55
CA GLU A 15 5.02 -17.98 27.71
C GLU A 15 5.24 -18.23 26.21
N VAL A 16 6.50 -18.33 25.78
CA VAL A 16 6.87 -18.60 24.40
C VAL A 16 6.42 -19.99 23.93
N LEU A 17 6.37 -21.00 24.81
CA LEU A 17 5.97 -22.36 24.43
C LEU A 17 4.44 -22.50 24.20
N PRO A 18 3.55 -21.97 25.08
CA PRO A 18 2.13 -21.82 24.77
C PRO A 18 1.88 -21.00 23.50
N PHE A 19 2.56 -19.86 23.34
CA PHE A 19 2.42 -19.00 22.15
C PHE A 19 2.75 -19.76 20.85
N LEU A 20 3.88 -20.46 20.80
CA LEU A 20 4.26 -21.26 19.62
C LEU A 20 3.26 -22.39 19.35
N SER A 21 2.70 -23.00 20.39
CA SER A 21 1.70 -24.06 20.29
C SER A 21 0.38 -23.53 19.73
N ALA A 22 -0.10 -22.39 20.21
CA ALA A 22 -1.27 -21.70 19.67
C ALA A 22 -1.05 -21.24 18.21
N ARG A 23 0.15 -20.76 17.87
CA ARG A 23 0.56 -20.45 16.49
C ARG A 23 0.52 -21.70 15.60
N HIS A 24 0.97 -22.85 16.08
CA HIS A 24 0.91 -24.11 15.34
C HIS A 24 -0.52 -24.59 15.12
N LEU A 25 -1.39 -24.53 16.13
CA LEU A 25 -2.80 -24.90 16.00
C LEU A 25 -3.56 -24.03 14.99
N ARG A 26 -3.21 -22.75 14.88
CA ARG A 26 -3.80 -21.79 13.91
C ARG A 26 -3.25 -21.93 12.48
N ALA A 27 -2.25 -22.78 12.23
CA ALA A 27 -1.73 -23.04 10.89
C ALA A 27 -2.61 -24.04 10.10
N HIS A 28 -2.66 -23.89 8.78
CA HIS A 28 -3.51 -24.72 7.91
C HIS A 28 -3.20 -26.22 8.07
N PRO A 29 -4.20 -27.11 8.28
CA PRO A 29 -3.97 -28.54 8.53
C PRO A 29 -3.11 -29.24 7.47
N ALA A 30 -3.39 -29.01 6.18
CA ALA A 30 -2.59 -29.57 5.09
C ALA A 30 -1.12 -29.08 5.09
N PHE A 31 -0.86 -27.85 5.58
CA PHE A 31 0.52 -27.38 5.76
C PHE A 31 1.19 -28.06 6.96
N ARG A 32 0.49 -28.22 8.09
CA ARG A 32 0.99 -28.93 9.28
C ARG A 32 1.36 -30.39 8.98
N GLY A 33 0.63 -31.05 8.06
CA GLY A 33 0.93 -32.40 7.57
C GLY A 33 1.95 -32.49 6.42
N SER A 34 2.41 -31.35 5.87
CA SER A 34 3.23 -31.32 4.65
C SER A 34 4.69 -31.74 4.85
N ALA A 35 5.33 -32.19 3.77
CA ALA A 35 6.78 -32.39 3.73
C ALA A 35 7.55 -31.06 3.88
N GLU A 36 6.99 -29.95 3.37
CA GLU A 36 7.55 -28.59 3.54
C GLU A 36 7.72 -28.24 5.03
N PHE A 37 6.68 -28.44 5.84
CA PHE A 37 6.74 -28.16 7.28
C PHE A 37 7.68 -29.11 8.02
N ARG A 38 7.72 -30.40 7.66
CA ARG A 38 8.71 -31.35 8.20
C ARG A 38 10.14 -30.92 7.90
N ASN A 39 10.43 -30.48 6.68
CA ASN A 39 11.75 -30.01 6.25
C ASN A 39 12.17 -28.73 6.98
N ILE A 40 11.24 -27.79 7.21
CA ILE A 40 11.48 -26.58 7.99
C ILE A 40 11.80 -26.93 9.46
N LEU A 41 11.02 -27.80 10.10
CA LEU A 41 11.32 -28.27 11.46
C LEU A 41 12.65 -29.03 11.54
N GLY A 42 12.97 -29.88 10.57
CA GLY A 42 14.25 -30.59 10.49
C GLY A 42 15.47 -29.69 10.26
N ARG A 43 15.29 -28.53 9.61
CA ARG A 43 16.30 -27.46 9.53
C ARG A 43 16.47 -26.75 10.88
N LEU A 44 15.35 -26.37 11.52
CA LEU A 44 15.34 -25.64 12.79
C LEU A 44 15.88 -26.48 13.95
N LEU A 45 15.53 -27.76 14.05
CA LEU A 45 16.06 -28.70 15.05
C LEU A 45 17.59 -28.78 15.00
N ARG A 46 18.18 -28.87 13.80
CA ARG A 46 19.63 -28.86 13.60
C ARG A 46 20.26 -27.52 13.98
N ARG A 47 19.63 -26.40 13.60
CA ARG A 47 20.08 -25.04 13.97
C ARG A 47 20.08 -24.80 15.49
N VAL A 48 19.00 -25.17 16.20
CA VAL A 48 18.91 -25.03 17.67
C VAL A 48 19.98 -25.89 18.35
N ARG A 49 20.17 -27.16 17.93
CA ARG A 49 21.24 -28.03 18.47
C ARG A 49 22.63 -27.43 18.29
N GLY A 50 22.96 -26.93 17.10
CA GLY A 50 24.28 -26.37 16.80
C GLY A 50 24.56 -24.98 17.37
N ARG A 51 23.54 -24.14 17.61
CA ARG A 51 23.70 -22.74 18.07
C ARG A 51 22.62 -22.34 19.08
N ARG A 52 22.60 -23.00 20.24
CA ARG A 52 21.59 -22.85 21.31
C ARG A 52 21.31 -21.39 21.71
N ARG A 53 22.34 -20.52 21.77
CA ARG A 53 22.22 -19.07 22.04
C ARG A 53 21.33 -18.28 21.05
N LYS A 54 20.94 -18.85 19.90
CA LYS A 54 20.02 -18.21 18.92
C LYS A 54 18.60 -18.81 18.91
N VAL A 55 18.19 -19.51 19.98
CA VAL A 55 16.88 -20.17 20.09
C VAL A 55 15.70 -19.26 19.72
N TYR A 56 15.64 -18.02 20.25
CA TYR A 56 14.55 -17.08 19.96
C TYR A 56 14.48 -16.68 18.48
N VAL A 57 15.62 -16.62 17.77
CA VAL A 57 15.66 -16.35 16.31
C VAL A 57 15.05 -17.53 15.55
N TYR A 58 15.33 -18.76 15.97
CA TYR A 58 14.77 -19.98 15.35
C TYR A 58 13.29 -20.20 15.68
N ILE A 59 12.86 -19.77 16.88
CA ILE A 59 11.44 -19.68 17.23
C ILE A 59 10.74 -18.62 16.38
N ASN A 60 11.33 -17.45 16.16
CA ASN A 60 10.75 -16.42 15.30
C ASN A 60 10.69 -16.83 13.82
N GLU A 61 11.71 -17.54 13.31
CA GLU A 61 11.69 -18.17 11.97
C GLU A 61 10.47 -19.10 11.84
N LEU A 62 10.19 -19.92 12.85
CA LEU A 62 9.02 -20.81 12.88
C LEU A 62 7.69 -20.06 13.02
N CYS A 63 7.60 -19.07 13.93
CA CYS A 63 6.41 -18.24 14.13
C CYS A 63 6.05 -17.46 12.86
N THR A 64 7.03 -16.96 12.11
CA THR A 64 6.83 -16.27 10.82
C THR A 64 6.24 -17.21 9.78
N VAL A 65 6.80 -18.42 9.64
CA VAL A 65 6.27 -19.46 8.74
C VAL A 65 4.83 -19.86 9.10
N LEU A 66 4.54 -20.05 10.39
CA LEU A 66 3.20 -20.39 10.88
C LEU A 66 2.20 -19.23 10.69
N LYS A 67 2.62 -17.97 10.88
CA LYS A 67 1.81 -16.75 10.64
C LYS A 67 1.51 -16.57 9.14
N ALA A 68 2.45 -16.91 8.25
CA ALA A 68 2.26 -16.86 6.80
C ALA A 68 1.29 -17.94 6.27
N ARG A 69 1.28 -19.13 6.87
CA ARG A 69 0.37 -20.26 6.51
C ARG A 69 -0.78 -20.44 7.51
N ALA A 70 -1.17 -19.37 8.20
CA ALA A 70 -2.29 -19.36 9.15
C ALA A 70 -3.66 -19.46 8.44
N LEU A 71 -4.63 -20.08 9.11
CA LEU A 71 -6.03 -20.02 8.72
C LEU A 71 -6.54 -18.59 8.82
N ARG A 72 -6.60 -17.88 7.68
CA ARG A 72 -7.30 -16.60 7.58
C ARG A 72 -8.80 -16.84 7.74
N ARG A 73 -9.32 -16.66 8.96
CA ARG A 73 -10.78 -16.56 9.20
C ARG A 73 -11.31 -15.35 8.42
N ARG A 74 -11.74 -15.55 7.18
CA ARG A 74 -12.87 -14.78 6.65
C ARG A 74 -14.06 -15.16 7.52
N LEU A 75 -14.68 -14.20 8.21
CA LEU A 75 -16.03 -14.43 8.74
C LEU A 75 -16.94 -14.66 7.52
N PRO A 76 -17.73 -15.75 7.50
CA PRO A 76 -18.80 -15.87 6.53
C PRO A 76 -19.84 -14.78 6.82
N LEU A 77 -20.07 -13.89 5.85
CA LEU A 77 -21.36 -13.19 5.82
C LEU A 77 -22.40 -14.21 5.38
N HIS A 78 -23.50 -14.31 6.11
CA HIS A 78 -24.57 -15.26 5.80
C HIS A 78 -25.18 -14.93 4.43
N ALA A 79 -25.09 -15.87 3.50
CA ALA A 79 -25.87 -15.82 2.27
C ALA A 79 -27.27 -16.36 2.55
N LEU A 80 -28.30 -15.69 2.04
CA LEU A 80 -29.67 -16.21 1.99
C LEU A 80 -29.80 -17.19 0.79
N PRO A 81 -30.67 -18.20 0.87
CA PRO A 81 -30.75 -19.24 -0.14
C PRO A 81 -31.39 -18.72 -1.44
N ALA A 82 -30.76 -19.03 -2.57
CA ALA A 82 -31.36 -18.94 -3.89
C ALA A 82 -31.82 -20.35 -4.35
N ALA A 83 -32.92 -20.42 -5.08
CA ALA A 83 -33.57 -21.68 -5.43
C ALA A 83 -32.86 -22.48 -6.55
N THR A 84 -33.02 -23.80 -6.50
CA THR A 84 -32.67 -24.76 -7.56
C THR A 84 -33.52 -24.52 -8.82
N PRO A 85 -33.04 -24.89 -10.04
CA PRO A 85 -33.32 -26.27 -10.49
C PRO A 85 -32.26 -26.96 -11.40
N ARG A 86 -32.24 -28.30 -11.27
CA ARG A 86 -32.03 -29.36 -12.30
C ARG A 86 -30.88 -29.30 -13.32
N GLN A 87 -29.87 -30.14 -13.04
CA GLN A 87 -29.40 -31.30 -13.85
C GLN A 87 -29.72 -31.39 -15.37
N THR A 88 -28.66 -31.54 -16.17
CA THR A 88 -28.39 -32.53 -17.26
C THR A 88 -27.00 -32.23 -17.84
N SER A 89 -26.19 -33.11 -18.47
CA SER A 89 -26.00 -34.57 -18.48
C SER A 89 -24.66 -34.85 -19.21
N ALA A 90 -24.12 -36.08 -19.16
CA ALA A 90 -22.75 -36.41 -19.58
C ALA A 90 -22.43 -36.32 -21.08
N ASN A 91 -21.15 -36.06 -21.41
CA ASN A 91 -20.25 -36.80 -22.34
C ASN A 91 -18.93 -35.98 -22.52
N GLN A 92 -17.72 -36.47 -22.78
CA GLN A 92 -16.99 -37.75 -22.82
C GLN A 92 -15.49 -37.37 -23.10
N CYS A 93 -14.53 -38.25 -22.83
CA CYS A 93 -13.07 -38.11 -23.09
C CYS A 93 -12.61 -39.28 -24.01
N PRO A 94 -11.31 -39.50 -24.36
CA PRO A 94 -10.06 -38.73 -24.15
C PRO A 94 -9.41 -38.36 -25.52
N ASP A 95 -8.10 -38.28 -25.84
CA ASP A 95 -6.76 -38.41 -25.19
C ASP A 95 -5.73 -37.61 -26.07
N GLY A 96 -4.39 -37.68 -26.01
CA GLY A 96 -3.43 -38.42 -25.16
C GLY A 96 -2.02 -38.50 -25.77
N ALA A 97 -0.98 -38.59 -24.92
CA ALA A 97 0.46 -38.82 -25.25
C ALA A 97 1.17 -37.75 -26.15
N SER A 98 2.49 -37.49 -26.09
CA SER A 98 3.56 -37.93 -25.18
C SER A 98 4.82 -37.02 -25.27
N HIS A 99 5.81 -37.29 -24.42
CA HIS A 99 7.22 -36.83 -24.43
C HIS A 99 7.64 -35.42 -23.96
N ALA A 100 8.78 -35.45 -23.25
CA ALA A 100 9.67 -34.39 -22.78
C ALA A 100 11.12 -34.97 -22.89
N PRO A 101 12.23 -34.33 -22.45
CA PRO A 101 12.37 -33.01 -21.81
C PRO A 101 13.53 -32.14 -22.39
N SER A 102 13.70 -30.90 -21.89
CA SER A 102 15.04 -30.30 -21.79
C SER A 102 15.22 -29.28 -20.65
N GLN A 103 16.49 -29.05 -20.33
CA GLN A 103 17.16 -28.54 -19.13
C GLN A 103 16.82 -27.11 -18.63
N TYR A 104 17.22 -26.86 -17.37
CA TYR A 104 17.10 -25.63 -16.56
C TYR A 104 18.21 -24.59 -16.86
N PRO A 105 18.26 -23.39 -16.21
CA PRO A 105 17.28 -22.72 -15.33
C PRO A 105 16.93 -21.26 -15.75
N SER A 106 15.91 -20.68 -15.11
CA SER A 106 15.79 -19.22 -14.94
C SER A 106 15.03 -18.88 -13.65
N ALA A 107 15.56 -17.94 -12.86
CA ALA A 107 15.03 -17.59 -11.53
C ALA A 107 14.23 -16.26 -11.58
N PRO A 108 12.97 -16.22 -11.10
CA PRO A 108 12.21 -14.98 -10.95
C PRO A 108 12.32 -14.41 -9.53
N SER A 109 12.95 -13.25 -9.38
CA SER A 109 12.86 -12.45 -8.14
C SER A 109 11.44 -11.90 -7.96
N GLN A 110 10.70 -12.39 -6.96
CA GLN A 110 9.35 -11.89 -6.69
C GLN A 110 9.34 -10.76 -5.66
N HIS A 111 9.24 -9.53 -6.15
CA HIS A 111 8.78 -8.38 -5.36
C HIS A 111 7.23 -8.37 -5.32
N PRO A 112 6.58 -8.37 -4.14
CA PRO A 112 5.11 -8.37 -4.06
C PRO A 112 4.52 -6.98 -4.32
N GLY A 113 4.35 -6.63 -5.59
CA GLY A 113 3.61 -5.42 -6.01
C GLY A 113 2.10 -5.57 -5.74
N ASN A 114 1.56 -4.76 -4.81
CA ASN A 114 0.14 -4.80 -4.45
C ASN A 114 -0.74 -4.01 -5.44
N SER A 115 -1.04 -4.61 -6.59
CA SER A 115 -2.05 -4.10 -7.53
C SER A 115 -3.47 -4.31 -7.01
N SER A 116 -3.99 -3.34 -6.24
CA SER A 116 -5.37 -3.36 -5.74
C SER A 116 -6.39 -3.01 -6.83
N GLN A 117 -6.80 -4.01 -7.61
CA GLN A 117 -7.99 -3.93 -8.46
C GLN A 117 -9.27 -3.80 -7.61
N TYR A 118 -10.16 -2.89 -7.99
CA TYR A 118 -11.50 -2.77 -7.41
C TYR A 118 -12.55 -3.32 -8.38
N PRO A 119 -13.42 -4.24 -7.97
CA PRO A 119 -14.64 -4.56 -8.71
C PRO A 119 -15.69 -3.47 -8.46
N SER A 120 -16.28 -2.93 -9.53
CA SER A 120 -17.42 -2.02 -9.44
C SER A 120 -18.73 -2.80 -9.28
N ALA A 121 -19.53 -2.44 -8.28
CA ALA A 121 -20.91 -2.92 -8.16
C ALA A 121 -21.90 -1.86 -8.70
N PRO A 122 -22.97 -2.26 -9.41
CA PRO A 122 -23.91 -1.31 -10.02
C PRO A 122 -24.78 -0.61 -8.98
N SER A 123 -25.16 0.63 -9.26
CA SER A 123 -26.20 1.35 -8.53
C SER A 123 -27.49 1.33 -9.34
N GLN A 124 -28.59 0.88 -8.73
CA GLN A 124 -29.92 0.86 -9.35
C GLN A 124 -30.91 1.54 -8.42
N TYR A 125 -31.51 2.65 -8.89
CA TYR A 125 -32.84 3.12 -8.51
C TYR A 125 -33.48 3.77 -9.76
N PRO A 126 -34.81 3.77 -9.89
CA PRO A 126 -35.46 3.79 -11.20
C PRO A 126 -35.67 5.19 -11.79
N SER A 127 -35.61 5.28 -13.13
CA SER A 127 -36.10 6.41 -13.91
C SER A 127 -37.56 6.20 -14.30
N ALA A 128 -38.42 7.18 -14.05
CA ALA A 128 -39.77 7.22 -14.62
C ALA A 128 -39.72 7.76 -16.08
N PRO A 129 -40.60 7.33 -16.98
CA PRO A 129 -40.63 7.78 -18.36
C PRO A 129 -41.43 9.09 -18.53
N SER A 130 -40.87 10.05 -19.29
CA SER A 130 -41.60 11.19 -19.85
C SER A 130 -41.27 11.31 -21.33
N GLN A 131 -42.28 11.23 -22.19
CA GLN A 131 -42.14 11.54 -23.62
C GLN A 131 -42.45 13.02 -23.86
N HIS A 132 -41.73 13.66 -24.79
CA HIS A 132 -42.03 14.98 -25.30
C HIS A 132 -41.90 15.01 -26.83
N PRO A 133 -42.85 15.65 -27.51
CA PRO A 133 -42.57 16.37 -28.76
C PRO A 133 -43.05 17.83 -28.68
N GLY A 134 -42.37 18.74 -29.38
CA GLY A 134 -42.82 20.13 -29.58
C GLY A 134 -41.85 21.22 -29.09
N ALA A 135 -41.58 22.18 -29.97
CA ALA A 135 -40.79 23.41 -29.73
C ALA A 135 -41.75 24.63 -29.57
N PRO A 136 -41.33 25.91 -29.42
CA PRO A 136 -39.96 26.45 -29.55
C PRO A 136 -39.50 27.57 -28.57
N SER A 137 -38.18 27.80 -28.59
CA SER A 137 -37.43 29.08 -28.45
C SER A 137 -37.84 30.17 -27.44
N GLN A 138 -37.00 30.38 -26.42
CA GLN A 138 -36.74 31.68 -25.76
C GLN A 138 -35.26 31.76 -25.26
N PRO A 139 -34.71 32.96 -24.97
CA PRO A 139 -33.26 33.20 -24.90
C PRO A 139 -32.55 32.72 -23.61
N PRO A 140 -31.19 32.63 -23.60
CA PRO A 140 -30.43 32.05 -22.49
C PRO A 140 -30.18 33.03 -21.33
N GLU A 141 -30.86 32.81 -20.21
CA GLU A 141 -30.53 33.40 -18.91
C GLU A 141 -29.15 32.94 -18.39
N PRO A 142 -28.42 33.76 -17.60
CA PRO A 142 -27.02 33.54 -17.29
C PRO A 142 -26.78 32.43 -16.24
N SER A 143 -26.18 31.32 -16.72
CA SER A 143 -25.26 30.42 -15.99
C SER A 143 -25.42 30.38 -14.46
N GLY A 144 -26.47 29.70 -14.00
CA GLY A 144 -26.76 29.49 -12.59
C GLY A 144 -25.54 29.06 -11.76
N ARG A 145 -25.30 29.78 -10.66
CA ARG A 145 -24.15 29.59 -9.76
C ARG A 145 -23.92 28.11 -9.45
N ARG A 146 -22.69 27.62 -9.61
CA ARG A 146 -22.30 26.26 -9.18
C ARG A 146 -22.70 26.06 -7.72
N ALA A 147 -23.70 25.22 -7.48
CA ALA A 147 -24.26 25.03 -6.16
C ALA A 147 -23.27 24.23 -5.28
N GLY A 148 -22.46 24.96 -4.51
CA GLY A 148 -21.59 24.37 -3.50
C GLY A 148 -22.37 23.50 -2.52
N GLY A 149 -21.67 22.53 -1.92
CA GLY A 149 -22.28 21.49 -1.09
C GLY A 149 -23.19 22.03 0.02
N SER A 150 -24.26 21.29 0.33
CA SER A 150 -25.23 21.70 1.35
C SER A 150 -24.54 22.13 2.64
N ARG A 151 -24.82 23.36 3.10
CA ARG A 151 -24.17 23.96 4.28
C ARG A 151 -24.34 23.08 5.54
N ARG A 152 -25.43 22.31 5.63
CA ARG A 152 -25.65 21.30 6.69
C ARG A 152 -24.71 20.10 6.56
N GLN A 153 -24.48 19.61 5.34
CA GLN A 153 -23.53 18.51 5.07
C GLN A 153 -22.09 18.95 5.34
N ILE A 154 -21.69 20.15 4.93
CA ILE A 154 -20.35 20.70 5.20
C ILE A 154 -20.11 20.77 6.72
N ARG A 155 -21.00 21.41 7.49
CA ARG A 155 -20.90 21.49 8.96
C ARG A 155 -20.83 20.12 9.63
N HIS A 156 -21.61 19.15 9.18
CA HIS A 156 -21.59 17.79 9.72
C HIS A 156 -20.25 17.08 9.47
N LEU A 157 -19.69 17.20 8.26
CA LEU A 157 -18.38 16.63 7.92
C LEU A 157 -17.23 17.32 8.67
N GLU A 158 -17.30 18.64 8.89
CA GLU A 158 -16.35 19.40 9.71
C GLU A 158 -16.40 18.99 11.18
N HIS A 159 -17.59 18.78 11.73
CA HIS A 159 -17.77 18.22 13.08
C HIS A 159 -17.19 16.80 13.17
N LEU A 160 -17.44 15.95 12.17
CA LEU A 160 -16.92 14.58 12.14
C LEU A 160 -15.39 14.52 12.03
N LEU A 161 -14.75 15.47 11.32
CA LEU A 161 -13.29 15.64 11.37
C LEU A 161 -12.80 15.95 12.79
N ARG A 162 -13.47 16.85 13.52
CA ARG A 162 -13.10 17.21 14.90
C ARG A 162 -13.25 16.01 15.86
N VAL A 163 -14.33 15.24 15.74
CA VAL A 163 -14.54 14.02 16.53
C VAL A 163 -13.44 12.99 16.24
N TYR A 164 -13.10 12.75 14.97
CA TYR A 164 -12.02 11.83 14.61
C TYR A 164 -10.63 12.33 15.05
N ALA A 165 -10.37 13.64 15.03
CA ALA A 165 -9.11 14.20 15.53
C ALA A 165 -8.96 14.00 17.04
N GLY A 166 -10.02 14.17 17.83
CA GLY A 166 -10.02 13.89 19.27
C GLY A 166 -9.78 12.41 19.59
N GLU A 167 -10.49 11.51 18.91
CA GLU A 167 -10.31 10.06 19.11
C GLU A 167 -8.93 9.57 18.62
N ILE A 168 -8.36 10.18 17.58
CA ILE A 168 -6.98 9.89 17.16
C ILE A 168 -5.99 10.27 18.27
N ARG A 169 -6.12 11.43 18.91
CA ARG A 169 -5.25 11.82 20.04
C ARG A 169 -5.34 10.83 21.20
N ARG A 170 -6.58 10.49 21.61
CA ARG A 170 -6.86 9.51 22.68
C ARG A 170 -6.31 8.10 22.39
N LEU A 171 -6.18 7.72 21.12
CA LEU A 171 -5.57 6.45 20.70
C LEU A 171 -4.04 6.52 20.60
N GLN A 172 -3.47 7.71 20.37
CA GLN A 172 -2.01 7.96 20.38
C GLN A 172 -1.46 8.07 21.81
N GLU A 173 -2.28 8.52 22.76
CA GLU A 173 -1.99 8.58 24.21
C GLU A 173 -2.12 7.23 24.92
N ARG A 174 -2.73 6.23 24.28
CA ARG A 174 -2.93 4.90 24.89
C ARG A 174 -1.68 4.04 24.76
N GLU A 175 -1.19 3.56 25.89
CA GLU A 175 -0.19 2.50 25.96
C GLU A 175 -0.73 1.16 25.41
N LEU A 176 0.12 0.34 24.78
CA LEU A 176 -0.23 -0.98 24.26
C LEU A 176 0.55 -2.06 25.01
N ASP A 177 -0.15 -3.09 25.48
CA ASP A 177 0.50 -4.31 25.99
C ASP A 177 0.93 -5.27 24.87
N LEU A 178 1.70 -6.32 25.24
CA LEU A 178 2.24 -7.30 24.30
C LEU A 178 1.17 -8.16 23.59
N ALA A 179 -0.02 -8.32 24.17
CA ALA A 179 -1.14 -9.01 23.54
C ALA A 179 -1.91 -8.08 22.57
N GLU A 180 -2.05 -6.78 22.91
CA GLU A 180 -2.60 -5.77 22.01
C GLU A 180 -1.74 -5.61 20.74
N LEU A 181 -0.41 -5.71 20.83
CA LEU A 181 0.48 -5.63 19.65
C LEU A 181 0.21 -6.70 18.58
N ASP A 182 -0.31 -7.89 18.94
CA ASP A 182 -0.70 -8.95 18.00
C ASP A 182 -2.21 -8.94 17.66
N SER A 183 -2.98 -7.99 18.23
CA SER A 183 -4.42 -7.82 18.00
C SER A 183 -4.72 -7.14 16.66
N ALA A 184 -5.77 -7.60 15.98
CA ALA A 184 -6.27 -6.96 14.77
C ALA A 184 -7.01 -5.63 15.04
N ASP A 185 -7.37 -5.38 16.31
CA ASP A 185 -8.09 -4.20 16.77
C ASP A 185 -7.31 -3.42 17.83
N SER A 186 -5.97 -3.51 17.77
CA SER A 186 -5.08 -2.70 18.60
C SER A 186 -5.32 -1.18 18.41
N PRO A 187 -5.04 -0.36 19.43
CA PRO A 187 -5.21 1.10 19.35
C PRO A 187 -4.52 1.72 18.12
N TYR A 188 -3.29 1.30 17.83
CA TYR A 188 -2.53 1.69 16.63
C TYR A 188 -3.25 1.36 15.31
N LEU A 189 -3.89 0.19 15.20
CA LEU A 189 -4.68 -0.17 14.02
C LEU A 189 -6.01 0.58 13.97
N GLN A 190 -6.63 0.90 15.11
CA GLN A 190 -7.79 1.79 15.19
C GLN A 190 -7.47 3.20 14.70
N GLU A 191 -6.38 3.80 15.20
CA GLU A 191 -5.88 5.12 14.82
C GLU A 191 -5.64 5.23 13.30
N ASN A 192 -4.94 4.26 12.72
CA ASN A 192 -4.70 4.15 11.29
C ASN A 192 -6.02 4.03 10.48
N ARG A 193 -7.01 3.28 10.98
CA ARG A 193 -8.35 3.17 10.37
C ARG A 193 -9.12 4.50 10.44
N LEU A 194 -8.96 5.28 11.51
CA LEU A 194 -9.55 6.62 11.64
C LEU A 194 -8.85 7.64 10.73
N LYS A 195 -7.51 7.70 10.71
CA LYS A 195 -6.75 8.56 9.77
C LYS A 195 -7.16 8.30 8.30
N ARG A 196 -7.39 7.04 7.92
CA ARG A 196 -7.94 6.67 6.58
C ARG A 196 -9.44 6.95 6.36
N ARG A 197 -10.23 7.21 7.41
CA ARG A 197 -11.60 7.76 7.29
C ARG A 197 -11.55 9.29 7.19
N MET A 198 -10.74 9.94 8.03
CA MET A 198 -10.50 11.39 8.06
C MET A 198 -10.09 11.93 6.68
N MET A 199 -9.13 11.30 6.00
CA MET A 199 -8.71 11.73 4.65
C MET A 199 -9.78 11.55 3.56
N ARG A 200 -10.77 10.66 3.74
CA ARG A 200 -11.93 10.56 2.83
C ARG A 200 -12.92 11.69 3.07
N ILE A 201 -13.16 12.06 4.33
CA ILE A 201 -13.98 13.22 4.71
C ILE A 201 -13.35 14.51 4.19
N PHE A 202 -12.04 14.70 4.39
CA PHE A 202 -11.29 15.86 3.89
C PHE A 202 -11.47 16.04 2.37
N ARG A 203 -11.19 14.99 1.57
CA ARG A 203 -11.40 15.04 0.10
C ARG A 203 -12.84 15.36 -0.29
N ARG A 204 -13.84 14.86 0.46
CA ARG A 204 -15.24 15.20 0.21
C ARG A 204 -15.57 16.64 0.58
N LEU A 205 -14.96 17.20 1.63
CA LEU A 205 -15.09 18.62 1.97
C LEU A 205 -14.46 19.52 0.90
N CYS A 206 -13.29 19.17 0.35
CA CYS A 206 -12.69 19.88 -0.77
C CYS A 206 -13.63 19.94 -2.00
N GLN A 207 -14.21 18.79 -2.37
CA GLN A 207 -15.23 18.71 -3.43
C GLN A 207 -16.46 19.59 -3.16
N LEU A 208 -16.98 19.56 -1.92
CA LEU A 208 -18.17 20.33 -1.54
C LEU A 208 -17.92 21.84 -1.42
N LYS A 209 -16.65 22.27 -1.29
CA LYS A 209 -16.22 23.67 -1.22
C LYS A 209 -15.63 24.22 -2.52
N ASP A 210 -15.64 23.43 -3.61
CA ASP A 210 -14.96 23.71 -4.90
C ASP A 210 -13.49 24.17 -4.71
N CYS A 211 -12.73 23.47 -3.86
CA CYS A 211 -11.33 23.79 -3.57
C CYS A 211 -10.39 22.57 -3.70
N SER A 212 -9.09 22.85 -3.81
CA SER A 212 -8.06 21.83 -3.98
C SER A 212 -7.93 20.91 -2.75
N SER A 213 -7.49 19.67 -2.98
CA SER A 213 -7.15 18.72 -1.91
C SER A 213 -5.65 18.69 -1.56
N LEU A 214 -4.92 19.73 -1.93
CA LEU A 214 -3.56 20.00 -1.45
C LEU A 214 -3.59 20.32 0.05
N THR A 215 -2.53 19.94 0.76
CA THR A 215 -2.40 20.06 2.22
C THR A 215 -1.32 21.04 2.66
N GLY A 216 -0.56 21.61 1.72
CA GLY A 216 0.57 22.51 2.00
C GLY A 216 1.89 21.77 2.29
N ARG A 217 1.93 20.45 2.05
CA ARG A 217 3.09 19.60 2.34
C ARG A 217 4.30 19.93 1.48
N VAL A 218 5.50 19.67 2.01
CA VAL A 218 6.75 19.93 1.28
C VAL A 218 6.89 19.01 0.06
N LEU A 219 6.33 17.80 0.09
CA LEU A 219 6.22 16.96 -1.12
C LEU A 219 5.34 17.55 -2.24
N GLU A 220 4.40 18.45 -1.93
CA GLU A 220 3.55 19.13 -2.92
C GLU A 220 4.28 20.29 -3.63
N GLN A 221 5.42 20.74 -3.08
CA GLN A 221 6.21 21.84 -3.64
C GLN A 221 6.96 21.39 -4.90
N ARG A 222 6.80 22.15 -5.99
CA ARG A 222 7.40 21.88 -7.30
C ARG A 222 8.91 22.17 -7.29
N ILE A 223 9.72 21.13 -7.37
CA ILE A 223 11.17 21.26 -7.61
C ILE A 223 11.38 21.85 -9.00
N ARG A 224 12.00 23.02 -9.09
CA ARG A 224 12.45 23.58 -10.37
C ARG A 224 13.77 22.92 -10.79
N PHE A 225 13.97 22.73 -12.10
CA PHE A 225 15.21 22.18 -12.63
C PHE A 225 15.75 23.01 -13.80
N ARG A 226 17.01 23.41 -13.71
CA ARG A 226 17.71 24.27 -14.69
C ARG A 226 19.17 23.83 -14.93
N GLY A 227 19.54 22.61 -14.56
CA GLY A 227 20.93 22.13 -14.59
C GLY A 227 21.58 22.03 -15.97
N THR A 228 20.81 22.15 -17.06
CA THR A 228 21.36 22.09 -18.44
C THR A 228 21.15 23.40 -19.18
N ARG A 229 21.99 23.67 -20.18
CA ARG A 229 21.83 24.80 -21.12
C ARG A 229 20.67 24.64 -22.12
N TYR A 230 19.87 23.57 -22.04
CA TYR A 230 18.82 23.23 -22.98
C TYR A 230 17.43 23.32 -22.28
N PRO A 231 16.66 24.41 -22.49
CA PRO A 231 15.35 24.59 -21.85
C PRO A 231 14.36 23.43 -22.10
N GLU A 232 14.49 22.74 -23.22
CA GLU A 232 13.67 21.60 -23.65
C GLU A 232 13.91 20.39 -22.74
N VAL A 233 15.19 20.08 -22.50
CA VAL A 233 15.64 19.04 -21.57
C VAL A 233 15.21 19.40 -20.15
N ASN A 234 15.46 20.65 -19.74
CA ASN A 234 15.08 21.14 -18.41
C ASN A 234 13.57 20.97 -18.14
N ARG A 235 12.72 21.36 -19.11
CA ARG A 235 11.26 21.20 -19.02
C ARG A 235 10.80 19.73 -19.06
N SER A 236 11.55 18.80 -19.63
CA SER A 236 11.21 17.38 -19.58
C SER A 236 11.54 16.77 -18.21
N ILE A 237 12.76 17.00 -17.72
CA ILE A 237 13.20 16.56 -16.39
C ILE A 237 12.31 17.17 -15.29
N GLU A 238 12.04 18.48 -15.33
CA GLU A 238 11.17 19.13 -14.35
C GLU A 238 9.74 18.56 -14.36
N ARG A 239 9.21 18.17 -15.53
CA ARG A 239 7.90 17.49 -15.63
C ARG A 239 7.92 16.06 -15.12
N PHE A 240 9.06 15.36 -15.20
CA PHE A 240 9.23 13.99 -14.72
C PHE A 240 9.30 13.94 -13.19
N ILE A 241 10.17 14.75 -12.58
CA ILE A 241 10.50 14.72 -11.13
C ILE A 241 9.37 15.26 -10.22
N ASN A 242 8.38 15.93 -10.80
CA ASN A 242 7.21 16.47 -10.10
C ASN A 242 5.92 15.66 -10.35
N ARG A 243 6.03 14.44 -10.91
CA ARG A 243 4.93 13.45 -10.87
C ARG A 243 4.77 12.92 -9.44
N PRO A 244 3.56 12.50 -9.02
CA PRO A 244 3.36 11.84 -7.73
C PRO A 244 4.24 10.58 -7.63
N ASP A 245 4.78 10.36 -6.43
CA ASP A 245 5.66 9.24 -6.05
C ASP A 245 6.95 9.05 -6.89
N ALA A 246 7.25 9.94 -7.83
CA ALA A 246 8.42 9.85 -8.69
C ALA A 246 9.75 9.92 -7.90
N PHE A 247 10.63 8.96 -8.18
CA PHE A 247 12.02 8.99 -7.79
C PHE A 247 12.83 8.34 -8.93
N PRO A 248 13.49 9.14 -9.79
CA PRO A 248 14.20 8.62 -10.96
C PRO A 248 15.37 7.73 -10.57
N ASP A 249 15.70 6.75 -11.42
CA ASP A 249 17.07 6.27 -11.54
C ASP A 249 17.85 7.10 -12.60
N TYR A 250 19.12 6.76 -12.82
CA TYR A 250 19.93 7.37 -13.89
C TYR A 250 19.37 7.08 -15.29
N SER A 251 18.82 5.89 -15.50
CA SER A 251 18.25 5.44 -16.78
C SER A 251 17.03 6.27 -17.18
N ASP A 252 16.17 6.62 -16.23
CA ASP A 252 15.01 7.48 -16.37
C ASP A 252 15.41 8.89 -16.83
N ILE A 253 16.39 9.49 -16.16
CA ILE A 253 16.91 10.82 -16.50
C ILE A 253 17.56 10.81 -17.90
N LEU A 254 18.38 9.79 -18.20
CA LEU A 254 18.97 9.60 -19.52
C LEU A 254 17.91 9.38 -20.62
N ARG A 255 16.80 8.69 -20.31
CA ARG A 255 15.67 8.48 -21.22
C ARG A 255 14.91 9.78 -21.50
N GLU A 256 14.66 10.61 -20.48
CA GLU A 256 14.05 11.94 -20.66
C GLU A 256 14.97 12.88 -21.47
N ILE A 257 16.30 12.87 -21.24
CA ILE A 257 17.27 13.64 -22.03
C ILE A 257 17.30 13.18 -23.49
N ARG A 258 17.40 11.87 -23.75
CA ARG A 258 17.37 11.31 -25.11
C ARG A 258 16.04 11.63 -25.82
N GLY A 259 14.92 11.51 -25.11
CA GLY A 259 13.59 11.85 -25.63
C GLY A 259 13.41 13.33 -25.96
N ALA A 260 13.94 14.23 -25.13
CA ALA A 260 13.94 15.67 -25.40
C ALA A 260 14.87 16.02 -26.58
N SER A 261 16.08 15.46 -26.61
CA SER A 261 17.06 15.65 -27.67
C SER A 261 16.51 15.24 -29.04
N ALA A 262 15.91 14.05 -29.13
CA ALA A 262 15.28 13.56 -30.37
C ALA A 262 14.07 14.40 -30.78
N ARG A 263 13.16 14.72 -29.85
CA ARG A 263 11.94 15.52 -30.14
C ARG A 263 12.26 16.93 -30.63
N HIS A 264 13.29 17.56 -30.08
CA HIS A 264 13.66 18.94 -30.41
C HIS A 264 14.90 19.05 -31.32
N ARG A 265 15.36 17.93 -31.89
CA ARG A 265 16.50 17.84 -32.83
C ARG A 265 17.77 18.54 -32.33
N LEU A 266 18.07 18.42 -31.03
CA LEU A 266 19.14 19.19 -30.34
C LEU A 266 20.59 18.79 -30.73
N GLY A 267 20.77 17.80 -31.62
CA GLY A 267 22.10 17.38 -32.12
C GLY A 267 23.05 16.76 -31.08
N LEU A 268 22.56 16.42 -29.88
CA LEU A 268 23.44 16.02 -28.77
C LEU A 268 24.10 14.67 -29.02
N GLY A 269 25.43 14.62 -28.92
CA GLY A 269 26.20 13.38 -29.02
C GLY A 269 25.95 12.44 -27.83
N ARG A 270 26.12 11.13 -28.03
CA ARG A 270 25.85 10.10 -27.00
C ARG A 270 26.54 10.40 -25.66
N ARG A 271 27.87 10.60 -25.67
CA ARG A 271 28.66 10.95 -24.47
C ARG A 271 28.18 12.23 -23.79
N GLN A 272 27.77 13.24 -24.57
CA GLN A 272 27.26 14.50 -24.03
C GLN A 272 25.94 14.31 -23.27
N MET A 273 25.03 13.47 -23.80
CA MET A 273 23.78 13.11 -23.11
C MET A 273 24.02 12.26 -21.86
N GLU A 274 25.04 11.39 -21.87
CA GLU A 274 25.40 10.53 -20.73
C GLU A 274 26.01 11.37 -19.59
N ASN A 275 26.95 12.29 -19.88
CA ASN A 275 27.48 13.24 -18.89
C ASN A 275 26.36 14.14 -18.30
N MET A 276 25.52 14.72 -19.18
CA MET A 276 24.38 15.55 -18.78
C MET A 276 23.38 14.79 -17.91
N ALA A 277 23.18 13.49 -18.16
CA ALA A 277 22.34 12.65 -17.33
C ALA A 277 22.94 12.38 -15.95
N GLN A 278 24.26 12.21 -15.86
CA GLN A 278 24.96 11.99 -14.59
C GLN A 278 24.90 13.22 -13.68
N GLU A 279 25.13 14.41 -14.25
CA GLU A 279 24.99 15.70 -13.54
C GLU A 279 23.55 15.95 -13.10
N ALA A 280 22.59 15.85 -14.03
CA ALA A 280 21.17 16.08 -13.74
C ALA A 280 20.61 15.08 -12.72
N PHE A 281 21.00 13.79 -12.81
CA PHE A 281 20.60 12.76 -11.84
C PHE A 281 21.10 13.09 -10.42
N ARG A 282 22.32 13.62 -10.27
CA ARG A 282 22.87 14.02 -8.97
C ARG A 282 22.15 15.25 -8.39
N GLU A 283 21.92 16.28 -9.20
CA GLU A 283 21.18 17.50 -8.78
C GLU A 283 19.73 17.16 -8.37
N VAL A 284 19.04 16.38 -9.19
CA VAL A 284 17.66 15.94 -8.96
C VAL A 284 17.57 15.00 -7.76
N GLY A 285 18.47 14.03 -7.64
CA GLY A 285 18.50 13.08 -6.53
C GLY A 285 18.64 13.77 -5.19
N ASN A 286 19.59 14.71 -5.08
CA ASN A 286 19.78 15.53 -3.88
C ASN A 286 18.51 16.29 -3.51
N ARG A 287 17.90 17.06 -4.45
CA ARG A 287 16.67 17.83 -4.16
C ARG A 287 15.46 16.95 -3.83
N LEU A 288 15.36 15.74 -4.40
CA LEU A 288 14.29 14.80 -4.07
C LEU A 288 14.48 14.16 -2.69
N GLN A 289 15.73 13.89 -2.28
CA GLN A 289 16.06 13.45 -0.92
C GLN A 289 15.80 14.56 0.11
N GLU A 290 16.27 15.77 -0.16
CA GLU A 290 16.04 16.97 0.67
C GLU A 290 14.54 17.26 0.85
N ARG A 291 13.76 17.30 -0.24
CA ARG A 291 12.29 17.49 -0.18
C ARG A 291 11.60 16.39 0.65
N ARG A 292 12.07 15.14 0.58
CA ARG A 292 11.55 14.02 1.40
C ARG A 292 11.97 14.11 2.86
N HIS A 293 13.19 14.56 3.14
CA HIS A 293 13.70 14.74 4.51
C HIS A 293 12.97 15.89 5.22
N LEU A 294 12.83 17.04 4.55
CA LEU A 294 12.06 18.17 5.08
C LEU A 294 10.58 17.82 5.28
N ASP A 295 9.94 17.14 4.31
CA ASP A 295 8.55 16.69 4.49
C ASP A 295 8.39 15.71 5.66
N LEU A 296 9.36 14.81 5.89
CA LEU A 296 9.39 13.98 7.09
C LEU A 296 9.51 14.83 8.36
N VAL A 297 10.51 15.71 8.46
CA VAL A 297 10.78 16.52 9.66
C VAL A 297 9.57 17.41 10.03
N TYR A 298 8.97 18.11 9.06
CA TYR A 298 7.82 18.98 9.31
C TYR A 298 6.49 18.24 9.53
N ASN A 299 6.42 16.93 9.31
CA ASN A 299 5.19 16.12 9.47
C ASN A 299 5.42 14.86 10.32
N PHE A 300 6.45 14.86 11.18
CA PHE A 300 6.78 13.74 12.04
C PHE A 300 5.91 13.70 13.30
N GLY A 301 5.66 12.50 13.83
CA GLY A 301 5.13 12.33 15.18
C GLY A 301 3.67 12.76 15.38
N SER A 302 3.44 13.50 16.48
CA SER A 302 2.13 13.94 16.98
C SER A 302 2.29 15.02 18.06
N HIS A 303 1.19 15.46 18.68
CA HIS A 303 1.20 16.38 19.82
C HIS A 303 2.03 15.91 21.03
N LEU A 304 2.34 14.61 21.13
CA LEU A 304 3.26 14.05 22.14
C LEU A 304 4.76 14.30 21.83
N THR A 305 5.08 14.84 20.65
CA THR A 305 6.45 15.10 20.17
C THR A 305 6.67 16.53 19.67
N ASP A 306 5.61 17.32 19.50
CA ASP A 306 5.68 18.69 18.96
C ASP A 306 6.57 19.64 19.80
N GLU A 307 6.74 19.37 21.10
CA GLU A 307 7.58 20.16 22.01
C GLU A 307 9.03 19.66 22.12
N TYR A 308 9.43 18.65 21.34
CA TYR A 308 10.78 18.10 21.37
C TYR A 308 11.85 19.16 21.03
N ARG A 309 12.91 19.19 21.85
CA ARG A 309 14.11 20.03 21.62
C ARG A 309 15.36 19.15 21.70
N PRO A 310 16.32 19.29 20.77
CA PRO A 310 17.67 18.80 21.01
C PRO A 310 18.28 19.57 22.18
N GLY A 311 19.01 18.86 23.04
CA GLY A 311 19.80 19.43 24.16
C GLY A 311 21.27 19.62 23.79
#